data_AF-A0A444UY65-F1
#
_entry.id   AF-A0A444UY65-F1
#
_cell.length_a   1.000
_cell.length_b   1.000
_cell.length_c   1.000
_cell.angle_alpha   90.00
_cell.angle_beta   90.00
_cell.angle_gamma   90.00
#
_symmetry.space_group_name_H-M   'P 1'
#
loop_
_entity.id
_entity.type
_entity.pdbx_description
1 polymer ?
#
loop_
_entity_poly.entity_id
_entity_poly.type
_entity_poly.pdbx_seq_one_letter_code
_entity_poly.pdbx_strand_id
1 'polypeptide(L)'
;MAISEHFTFKTPKAVRDLVLMGLFQVGFVSVYLSDSLLSGFATGASLTILTSQVRHLLGLKLPRVQGLGSLVKTWVNLFQNLKDTNLCDLVTSLLCLLVLVPTKELNDRYKAKLKAPIPTELLVVIVATLASHYGRFEERFHSGVAGTIPTGFQPPQMPDWSLIPNVALDAFSIAIIGFAITVSLSEMFAKKHGYTVDANQEMYAIGFCNILPSFFRCFTTSAALTKTLVKDSTGCHTQLSSLVTALVLLLVLLVIAPLFYSLQK
;
A
#
# COMPACT_ATOMS: atom_id res chain seq x y z
N MET A 1 3.43 -1.24 3.73
CA MET A 1 4.51 -0.30 4.10
C MET A 1 5.89 -0.99 4.21
N ALA A 2 5.97 -2.30 4.44
CA ALA A 2 7.23 -3.06 4.56
C ALA A 2 8.01 -3.33 3.26
N ILE A 3 7.35 -3.26 2.12
CA ILE A 3 7.98 -3.40 0.79
C ILE A 3 8.59 -2.05 0.34
N SER A 4 8.40 -0.96 1.10
CA SER A 4 8.47 0.40 0.55
C SER A 4 9.87 1.04 0.46
N GLU A 5 10.87 0.64 1.25
CA GLU A 5 12.14 1.40 1.30
C GLU A 5 13.26 0.84 0.41
N HIS A 6 13.11 -0.36 -0.14
CA HIS A 6 14.04 -0.88 -1.16
C HIS A 6 13.60 -0.57 -2.60
N PHE A 7 12.39 -0.01 -2.78
CA PHE A 7 11.80 0.30 -4.09
C PHE A 7 12.06 1.72 -4.58
N THR A 8 12.77 2.54 -3.80
CA THR A 8 13.01 3.95 -4.08
C THR A 8 13.94 4.21 -5.29
N PHE A 9 14.49 3.17 -5.94
CA PHE A 9 15.52 3.34 -6.97
C PHE A 9 15.38 2.51 -8.26
N LYS A 10 14.34 1.68 -8.44
CA LYS A 10 14.46 0.52 -9.36
C LYS A 10 13.20 0.22 -10.21
N THR A 11 12.72 1.18 -11.00
CA THR A 11 11.44 1.05 -11.73
C THR A 11 11.43 1.09 -13.27
N PRO A 12 12.50 1.34 -14.07
CA PRO A 12 12.29 1.53 -15.52
C PRO A 12 12.09 0.26 -16.35
N LYS A 13 12.84 -0.85 -16.15
CA LYS A 13 12.66 -2.04 -17.02
C LYS A 13 11.48 -2.93 -16.65
N ALA A 14 11.09 -3.01 -15.36
CA ALA A 14 9.88 -3.74 -14.94
C ALA A 14 8.65 -3.35 -15.77
N VAL A 15 8.57 -2.07 -16.09
CA VAL A 15 7.41 -1.46 -16.70
C VAL A 15 7.55 -1.36 -18.22
N ARG A 16 8.78 -1.22 -18.73
CA ARG A 16 9.05 -1.45 -20.15
C ARG A 16 8.69 -2.89 -20.54
N ASP A 17 8.96 -3.86 -19.68
CA ASP A 17 8.62 -5.26 -19.93
C ASP A 17 7.10 -5.49 -19.92
N LEU A 18 6.31 -4.72 -19.14
CA LEU A 18 4.84 -4.70 -19.23
C LEU A 18 4.32 -4.13 -20.56
N VAL A 19 4.92 -3.03 -21.05
CA VAL A 19 4.55 -2.46 -22.35
C VAL A 19 5.00 -3.35 -23.51
N LEU A 20 6.16 -4.01 -23.39
CA LEU A 20 6.64 -5.00 -24.36
C LEU A 20 5.77 -6.27 -24.33
N MET A 21 5.41 -6.78 -23.15
CA MET A 21 4.43 -7.87 -23.00
C MET A 21 3.06 -7.48 -23.56
N GLY A 22 2.65 -6.22 -23.37
CA GLY A 22 1.51 -5.60 -24.03
C GLY A 22 1.57 -5.71 -25.54
N LEU A 23 2.70 -5.25 -26.10
CA LEU A 23 2.99 -5.27 -27.53
C LEU A 23 3.03 -6.70 -28.10
N PHE A 24 3.52 -7.67 -27.31
CA PHE A 24 3.54 -9.10 -27.65
C PHE A 24 2.22 -9.83 -27.31
N GLN A 25 1.16 -9.11 -26.90
CA GLN A 25 -0.14 -9.68 -26.51
C GLN A 25 -0.04 -10.82 -25.49
N VAL A 26 0.90 -10.72 -24.54
CA VAL A 26 1.11 -11.71 -23.47
C VAL A 26 0.00 -11.67 -22.41
N GLY A 27 -1.09 -10.92 -22.65
CA GLY A 27 -2.29 -10.91 -21.83
C GLY A 27 -2.89 -12.29 -21.60
N PHE A 28 -2.61 -13.25 -22.50
CA PHE A 28 -2.94 -14.66 -22.33
C PHE A 28 -2.34 -15.30 -21.06
N VAL A 29 -1.22 -14.78 -20.52
CA VAL A 29 -0.65 -15.26 -19.26
C VAL A 29 -1.58 -15.02 -18.07
N SER A 30 -2.43 -13.99 -18.11
CA SER A 30 -3.47 -13.79 -17.09
C SER A 30 -4.49 -14.94 -17.04
N VAL A 31 -4.77 -15.57 -18.18
CA VAL A 31 -5.67 -16.73 -18.29
C VAL A 31 -5.08 -17.97 -17.59
N TYR A 32 -3.77 -18.01 -17.39
CA TYR A 32 -3.08 -19.14 -16.76
C TYR A 32 -2.80 -18.99 -15.27
N LEU A 33 -2.99 -17.80 -14.69
CA LEU A 33 -2.92 -17.67 -13.23
C LEU A 33 -4.25 -18.10 -12.62
N SER A 34 -4.24 -19.24 -11.94
CA SER A 34 -5.42 -19.71 -11.21
C SER A 34 -5.72 -18.81 -10.01
N ASP A 35 -7.00 -18.66 -9.67
CA ASP A 35 -7.44 -17.97 -8.45
C ASP A 35 -6.75 -18.52 -7.19
N SER A 36 -6.47 -19.83 -7.18
CA SER A 36 -5.74 -20.51 -6.11
C SER A 36 -4.30 -20.01 -5.96
N LEU A 37 -3.58 -19.79 -7.07
CA LEU A 37 -2.22 -19.24 -7.04
C LEU A 37 -2.25 -17.80 -6.49
N LEU A 38 -3.19 -16.98 -6.96
CA LEU A 38 -3.30 -15.60 -6.51
C LEU A 38 -3.69 -15.50 -5.04
N SER A 39 -4.63 -16.34 -4.57
CA SER A 39 -5.04 -16.42 -3.18
C SER A 39 -3.88 -16.88 -2.27
N GLY A 40 -3.12 -17.89 -2.70
CA GLY A 40 -1.92 -18.35 -1.99
C GLY A 40 -0.86 -17.26 -1.88
N PHE A 41 -0.59 -16.54 -2.98
CA PHE A 41 0.33 -15.39 -2.98
C PHE A 41 -0.15 -14.28 -2.05
N ALA A 42 -1.43 -13.89 -2.13
CA ALA A 42 -2.00 -12.84 -1.29
C ALA A 42 -1.95 -13.21 0.21
N THR A 43 -2.16 -14.49 0.54
CA THR A 43 -2.05 -15.00 1.92
C THR A 43 -0.61 -14.99 2.43
N GLY A 44 0.36 -15.39 1.60
CA GLY A 44 1.78 -15.27 1.95
C GLY A 44 2.23 -13.81 2.13
N ALA A 45 1.79 -12.93 1.21
CA ALA A 45 2.04 -11.51 1.28
C ALA A 45 1.41 -10.87 2.53
N SER A 46 0.19 -11.27 2.92
CA SER A 46 -0.46 -10.74 4.12
C SER A 46 0.28 -11.15 5.40
N LEU A 47 0.76 -12.40 5.50
CA LEU A 47 1.57 -12.87 6.63
C LEU A 47 2.91 -12.13 6.74
N THR A 48 3.59 -11.88 5.61
CA THR A 48 4.85 -11.10 5.60
C THR A 48 4.63 -9.64 5.99
N ILE A 49 3.56 -9.02 5.49
CA ILE A 49 3.18 -7.66 5.87
C ILE A 49 2.86 -7.61 7.36
N LEU A 50 2.01 -8.52 7.86
CA LEU A 50 1.64 -8.59 9.28
C LEU A 50 2.89 -8.72 10.16
N THR A 51 3.80 -9.64 9.83
CA THR A 51 5.07 -9.82 10.54
C THR A 51 5.88 -8.53 10.60
N SER A 52 5.95 -7.78 9.49
CA SER A 52 6.64 -6.49 9.46
C SER A 52 5.88 -5.35 10.16
N GLN A 53 4.58 -5.48 10.43
CA GLN A 53 3.84 -4.49 11.21
C GLN A 53 3.96 -4.74 12.72
N VAL A 54 4.13 -5.99 13.17
CA VAL A 54 4.29 -6.32 14.60
C VAL A 54 5.44 -5.54 15.24
N ARG A 55 6.58 -5.39 14.57
CA ARG A 55 7.69 -4.56 15.09
C ARG A 55 7.30 -3.10 15.34
N HIS A 56 6.39 -2.54 14.54
CA HIS A 56 5.90 -1.17 14.70
C HIS A 56 4.90 -1.09 15.86
N LEU A 57 4.01 -2.08 15.99
CA LEU A 57 3.09 -2.18 17.15
C LEU A 57 3.83 -2.26 18.49
N LEU A 58 4.98 -2.92 18.53
CA LEU A 58 5.82 -3.02 19.72
C LEU A 58 6.81 -1.84 19.90
N GLY A 59 6.87 -0.89 18.95
CA GLY A 59 7.83 0.21 18.97
C GLY A 59 9.30 -0.22 18.84
N LEU A 60 9.57 -1.43 18.33
CA LEU A 60 10.91 -2.00 18.26
C LEU A 60 11.67 -1.55 17.01
N LYS A 61 12.86 -0.99 17.20
CA LYS A 61 13.78 -0.56 16.13
C LYS A 61 14.69 -1.72 15.70
N LEU A 62 14.10 -2.75 15.07
CA LEU A 62 14.86 -3.92 14.62
C LEU A 62 15.37 -3.77 13.17
N PRO A 63 16.62 -4.22 12.89
CA PRO A 63 17.14 -4.27 11.53
C PRO A 63 16.29 -5.22 10.68
N ARG A 64 16.06 -4.86 9.41
CA ARG A 64 15.31 -5.73 8.49
C ARG A 64 16.17 -6.92 8.08
N VAL A 65 15.69 -8.12 8.39
CA VAL A 65 16.31 -9.36 7.94
C VAL A 65 15.87 -9.68 6.52
N GLN A 66 16.82 -9.90 5.62
CA GLN A 66 16.56 -10.22 4.22
C GLN A 66 16.91 -11.69 3.91
N GLY A 67 16.35 -12.21 2.81
CA GLY A 67 16.66 -13.54 2.29
C GLY A 67 15.69 -14.65 2.72
N LEU A 68 16.06 -15.89 2.37
CA LEU A 68 15.27 -17.08 2.68
C LEU A 68 15.11 -17.26 4.19
N GLY A 69 13.88 -17.53 4.63
CA GLY A 69 13.53 -17.64 6.04
C GLY A 69 13.50 -16.30 6.80
N SER A 70 13.47 -15.16 6.11
CA SER A 70 13.37 -13.82 6.72
C SER A 70 12.19 -13.70 7.69
N LEU A 71 11.04 -14.31 7.38
CA LEU A 71 9.89 -14.40 8.28
C LEU A 71 10.26 -14.98 9.64
N VAL A 72 10.79 -16.21 9.65
CA VAL A 72 11.14 -16.93 10.88
C VAL A 72 12.21 -16.17 11.66
N LYS A 73 13.24 -15.68 10.97
CA LYS A 73 14.30 -14.88 11.59
C LYS A 73 13.77 -13.58 12.21
N THR A 74 12.79 -12.94 11.57
CA THR A 74 12.15 -11.73 12.10
C THR A 74 11.39 -12.04 13.39
N TRP A 75 10.66 -13.17 13.44
CA TRP A 75 9.99 -13.61 14.66
C TRP A 75 10.95 -13.97 15.78
N VAL A 76 12.06 -14.68 15.48
CA VAL A 76 13.10 -14.98 16.49
C VAL A 76 13.68 -13.67 17.05
N ASN A 77 14.03 -12.71 16.19
CA ASN A 77 14.54 -11.41 16.63
C ASN A 77 13.51 -10.63 17.46
N LEU A 78 12.22 -10.70 17.12
CA LEU A 78 11.14 -10.09 17.90
C LEU A 78 11.08 -10.67 19.32
N PHE A 79 11.10 -12.01 19.45
CA PHE A 79 11.05 -12.66 20.77
C PHE A 79 12.30 -12.40 21.61
N GLN A 80 13.47 -12.26 20.98
CA GLN A 80 14.71 -11.94 21.70
C GLN A 80 14.72 -10.51 22.25
N ASN A 81 14.13 -9.56 21.53
CA ASN A 81 14.12 -8.13 21.89
C ASN A 81 12.79 -7.68 22.50
N LEU A 82 11.96 -8.61 22.98
CA LEU A 82 10.64 -8.29 23.53
C LEU A 82 10.73 -7.37 24.75
N LYS A 83 11.85 -7.39 25.47
CA LYS A 83 12.10 -6.54 26.65
C LYS A 83 12.30 -5.06 26.31
N ASP A 84 12.72 -4.75 25.08
CA ASP A 84 12.99 -3.38 24.63
C ASP A 84 11.75 -2.70 24.01
N THR A 85 10.57 -3.30 24.22
CA THR A 85 9.28 -2.81 23.71
C THR A 85 8.95 -1.43 24.28
N ASN A 86 8.53 -0.50 23.42
CA ASN A 86 8.05 0.79 23.88
C ASN A 86 6.60 0.68 24.35
N LEU A 87 6.38 0.85 25.65
CA LEU A 87 5.04 0.76 26.25
C LEU A 87 4.06 1.81 25.69
N CYS A 88 4.55 2.99 25.30
CA CYS A 88 3.71 4.03 24.70
C CYS A 88 3.18 3.57 23.33
N ASP A 89 4.05 3.03 22.48
CA ASP A 89 3.67 2.52 21.15
C ASP A 89 2.76 1.29 21.25
N LEU A 90 3.00 0.42 22.24
CA LEU A 90 2.15 -0.74 22.49
C LEU A 90 0.73 -0.34 22.91
N VAL A 91 0.60 0.59 23.87
CA VAL A 91 -0.71 1.03 24.37
C VAL A 91 -1.48 1.78 23.28
N THR A 92 -0.82 2.70 22.58
CA THR A 92 -1.44 3.48 21.51
C THR A 92 -1.87 2.60 20.34
N SER A 93 -1.03 1.65 19.92
CA SER A 93 -1.40 0.70 18.86
C SER A 93 -2.53 -0.25 19.28
N LEU A 94 -2.56 -0.72 20.52
CA LEU A 94 -3.66 -1.52 21.06
C LEU A 94 -4.97 -0.73 21.09
N LEU A 95 -4.94 0.53 21.55
CA LEU A 95 -6.10 1.42 21.54
C LEU A 95 -6.59 1.68 20.11
N CYS A 96 -5.68 1.94 19.17
CA CYS A 96 -6.02 2.11 17.75
C CYS A 96 -6.72 0.85 17.19
N LEU A 97 -6.23 -0.35 17.50
CA LEU A 97 -6.87 -1.61 17.08
C LEU A 97 -8.25 -1.79 17.73
N LEU A 98 -8.37 -1.52 19.04
CA LEU A 98 -9.63 -1.60 19.78
C LEU A 98 -10.68 -0.60 19.27
N VAL A 99 -10.28 0.51 18.66
CA VAL A 99 -11.21 1.45 18.02
C VAL A 99 -11.50 1.04 16.58
N LEU A 100 -10.48 0.71 15.78
CA LEU A 100 -10.63 0.43 14.36
C LEU A 100 -11.44 -0.84 14.08
N VAL A 101 -11.16 -1.94 14.79
CA VAL A 101 -11.81 -3.23 14.52
C VAL A 101 -13.32 -3.17 14.77
N PRO A 102 -13.80 -2.74 15.97
CA PRO A 102 -15.23 -2.67 16.22
C PRO A 102 -15.92 -1.64 15.34
N THR A 103 -15.28 -0.51 15.05
CA THR A 103 -15.93 0.51 14.21
C THR A 103 -16.04 0.05 12.76
N LYS A 104 -15.09 -0.73 12.26
CA LYS A 104 -15.18 -1.35 10.93
C LYS A 104 -16.31 -2.38 10.88
N GLU A 105 -16.39 -3.27 11.86
CA GLU A 105 -17.47 -4.26 11.97
C GLU A 105 -18.84 -3.58 12.07
N LEU A 106 -18.92 -2.50 12.84
CA LEU A 106 -20.14 -1.69 12.97
C LEU A 106 -20.51 -1.03 11.65
N ASN A 107 -19.54 -0.45 10.94
CA ASN A 107 -19.76 0.20 9.65
C ASN A 107 -20.26 -0.81 8.61
N ASP A 108 -19.71 -2.02 8.59
CA ASP A 108 -20.15 -3.11 7.71
C ASP A 108 -21.56 -3.61 8.09
N ARG A 109 -21.86 -3.73 9.39
CA ARG A 109 -23.18 -4.14 9.88
C ARG A 109 -24.28 -3.10 9.60
N TYR A 110 -23.97 -1.81 9.70
CA TYR A 110 -24.90 -0.71 9.46
C TYR A 110 -24.81 -0.12 8.05
N LYS A 111 -24.09 -0.79 7.15
CA LYS A 111 -23.94 -0.40 5.74
C LYS A 111 -25.27 -0.18 5.02
N ALA A 112 -26.34 -0.89 5.41
CA ALA A 112 -27.67 -0.73 4.87
C ALA A 112 -28.39 0.58 5.28
N LYS A 113 -27.98 1.20 6.40
CA LYS A 113 -28.57 2.46 6.90
C LYS A 113 -27.70 3.70 6.63
N LEU A 114 -26.39 3.52 6.41
CA LEU A 114 -25.46 4.62 6.17
C LEU A 114 -25.29 4.87 4.67
N LYS A 115 -25.46 6.14 4.25
CA LYS A 115 -25.28 6.55 2.84
C LYS A 115 -23.82 6.51 2.37
N ALA A 116 -22.86 6.54 3.30
CA ALA A 116 -21.42 6.47 3.02
C ALA A 116 -20.68 5.85 4.21
N PRO A 117 -19.60 5.08 3.96
CA PRO A 117 -18.78 4.53 5.03
C PRO A 117 -18.08 5.66 5.80
N ILE A 118 -18.08 5.57 7.13
CA ILE A 118 -17.42 6.55 8.00
C ILE A 118 -15.89 6.42 7.82
N PRO A 119 -15.13 7.51 7.58
CA PRO A 119 -13.68 7.48 7.42
C PRO A 119 -12.98 7.39 8.78
N THR A 120 -13.19 6.27 9.48
CA THR A 120 -12.68 6.03 10.84
C THR A 120 -11.16 6.02 10.90
N GLU A 121 -10.50 5.52 9.85
CA GLU A 121 -9.04 5.56 9.71
C GLU A 121 -8.49 6.99 9.81
N LEU A 122 -9.13 7.95 9.13
CA LEU A 122 -8.73 9.35 9.17
C LEU A 122 -8.93 9.96 10.56
N LEU A 123 -10.06 9.66 11.22
CA LEU A 123 -10.32 10.14 12.58
C LEU A 123 -9.28 9.63 13.58
N VAL A 124 -8.95 8.34 13.52
CA VAL A 124 -7.92 7.73 14.38
C VAL A 124 -6.57 8.40 14.16
N VAL A 125 -6.17 8.65 12.90
CA VAL A 125 -4.93 9.36 12.59
C VAL A 125 -4.92 10.77 13.18
N ILE A 126 -6.03 11.53 13.05
CA ILE A 126 -6.12 12.88 13.60
C ILE A 126 -6.00 12.86 15.13
N VAL A 127 -6.78 12.00 15.80
CA VAL A 127 -6.76 11.88 17.27
C VAL A 127 -5.40 11.43 17.77
N ALA A 128 -4.77 10.43 17.13
CA ALA A 128 -3.44 9.94 17.49
C ALA A 128 -2.36 11.02 17.29
N THR A 129 -2.44 11.79 16.20
CA THR A 129 -1.51 12.91 15.94
C THR A 129 -1.62 13.98 17.02
N LEU A 130 -2.85 14.38 17.37
CA LEU A 130 -3.09 15.37 18.43
C LEU A 130 -2.64 14.85 19.80
N ALA A 131 -2.96 13.61 20.14
CA ALA A 131 -2.55 12.98 21.39
C ALA A 131 -1.01 12.92 21.50
N SER A 132 -0.33 12.56 20.41
CA SER A 132 1.14 12.52 20.37
C SER A 132 1.77 13.91 20.45
N HIS A 133 1.18 14.91 19.79
CA HIS A 133 1.66 16.29 19.82
C HIS A 133 1.54 16.92 21.21
N TYR A 134 0.36 16.84 21.83
CA TYR A 134 0.13 17.40 23.18
C TYR A 134 0.80 16.54 24.27
N GLY A 135 0.86 15.22 24.08
CA GLY A 135 1.51 14.28 24.98
C GLY A 135 3.04 14.24 24.87
N ARG A 136 3.61 14.92 23.86
CA ARG A 136 5.06 14.95 23.54
C ARG A 136 5.69 13.57 23.58
N PHE A 137 5.11 12.62 22.85
CA PHE A 137 5.49 11.20 22.94
C PHE A 137 6.91 10.91 22.48
N GLU A 138 7.41 11.68 21.51
CA GLU A 138 8.81 11.59 21.07
C GLU A 138 9.78 11.95 22.22
N GLU A 139 9.59 13.11 22.85
CA GLU A 139 10.47 13.60 23.92
C GLU A 139 10.37 12.76 25.20
N ARG A 140 9.14 12.37 25.58
CA ARG A 140 8.88 11.73 26.87
C ARG A 140 9.07 10.22 26.85
N PHE A 141 8.73 9.57 25.74
CA PHE A 141 8.71 8.12 25.63
C PHE A 141 9.65 7.59 24.54
N HIS A 142 10.39 8.44 23.84
CA HIS A 142 11.29 8.04 22.74
C HIS A 142 10.58 7.23 21.64
N SER A 143 9.26 7.48 21.48
CA SER A 143 8.41 6.85 20.47
C SER A 143 8.84 7.29 19.07
N GLY A 144 8.74 6.38 18.09
CA GLY A 144 9.05 6.69 16.70
C GLY A 144 7.95 7.52 16.06
N VAL A 145 8.24 8.78 15.71
CA VAL A 145 7.31 9.65 14.95
C VAL A 145 7.64 9.68 13.46
N ALA A 146 6.67 10.07 12.64
CA ALA A 146 6.81 10.21 11.20
C ALA A 146 7.94 11.20 10.82
N GLY A 147 8.09 12.28 11.58
CA GLY A 147 9.11 13.30 11.37
C GLY A 147 8.82 14.20 10.18
N THR A 148 9.85 14.87 9.66
CA THR A 148 9.70 15.86 8.58
C THR A 148 9.33 15.16 7.27
N ILE A 149 8.10 15.39 6.80
CA ILE A 149 7.64 14.93 5.50
C ILE A 149 7.98 16.01 4.48
N PRO A 150 8.74 15.70 3.41
CA PRO A 150 9.08 16.68 2.39
C PRO A 150 7.80 17.17 1.71
N THR A 151 7.53 18.47 1.84
CA THR A 151 6.44 19.14 1.13
C THR A 151 6.90 19.63 -0.23
N GLY A 152 6.00 19.63 -1.19
CA GLY A 152 6.27 20.07 -2.56
C GLY A 152 6.62 18.95 -3.54
N PHE A 153 6.73 19.32 -4.80
CA PHE A 153 7.08 18.39 -5.87
C PHE A 153 8.58 18.10 -5.87
N GLN A 154 8.94 16.82 -5.90
CA GLN A 154 10.30 16.42 -6.22
C GLN A 154 10.52 16.59 -7.73
N PRO A 155 11.64 17.17 -8.17
CA PRO A 155 11.93 17.29 -9.59
C PRO A 155 12.02 15.90 -10.24
N PRO A 156 11.59 15.75 -11.49
CA PRO A 156 11.68 14.48 -12.19
C PRO A 156 13.15 14.06 -12.29
N GLN A 157 13.43 12.81 -11.94
CA GLN A 157 14.74 12.20 -12.00
C GLN A 157 14.71 11.01 -12.94
N MET A 158 15.70 10.92 -13.83
CA MET A 158 15.85 9.76 -14.69
C MET A 158 16.25 8.54 -13.84
N PRO A 159 15.62 7.39 -14.06
CA PRO A 159 15.97 6.20 -13.32
C PRO A 159 17.34 5.68 -13.76
N ASP A 160 18.10 5.15 -12.80
CA ASP A 160 19.46 4.69 -13.03
C ASP A 160 19.46 3.40 -13.86
N TRP A 161 20.02 3.48 -15.08
CA TRP A 161 20.06 2.36 -16.02
C TRP A 161 21.01 1.24 -15.58
N SER A 162 21.97 1.53 -14.69
CA SER A 162 22.97 0.57 -14.21
C SER A 162 22.37 -0.44 -13.22
N LEU A 163 21.36 -0.06 -12.45
CA LEU A 163 20.73 -0.91 -11.44
C LEU A 163 19.82 -1.98 -12.04
N ILE A 164 19.54 -1.88 -13.33
CA ILE A 164 18.48 -2.63 -13.95
C ILE A 164 18.74 -4.14 -14.07
N PRO A 165 19.93 -4.61 -14.49
CA PRO A 165 20.23 -6.04 -14.52
C PRO A 165 20.01 -6.71 -13.16
N ASN A 166 20.25 -5.97 -12.07
CA ASN A 166 20.11 -6.46 -10.70
C ASN A 166 18.65 -6.56 -10.21
N VAL A 167 17.68 -6.00 -10.94
CA VAL A 167 16.26 -6.01 -10.53
C VAL A 167 15.33 -6.59 -11.56
N ALA A 168 15.82 -6.90 -12.76
CA ALA A 168 14.98 -7.34 -13.87
C ALA A 168 14.09 -8.54 -13.51
N LEU A 169 14.61 -9.50 -12.74
CA LEU A 169 13.88 -10.69 -12.34
C LEU A 169 12.78 -10.41 -11.29
N ASP A 170 13.08 -9.59 -10.28
CA ASP A 170 12.09 -9.15 -9.29
C ASP A 170 11.00 -8.30 -9.94
N ALA A 171 11.42 -7.37 -10.79
CA ALA A 171 10.59 -6.49 -11.60
C ALA A 171 9.59 -7.25 -12.47
N PHE A 172 10.05 -8.27 -13.20
CA PHE A 172 9.23 -9.14 -14.03
C PHE A 172 8.17 -9.87 -13.21
N SER A 173 8.57 -10.42 -12.05
CA SER A 173 7.66 -11.13 -11.15
C SER A 173 6.56 -10.21 -10.62
N ILE A 174 6.92 -8.98 -10.23
CA ILE A 174 5.97 -7.97 -9.73
C ILE A 174 5.04 -7.50 -10.84
N ALA A 175 5.53 -7.33 -12.05
CA ALA A 175 4.73 -6.97 -13.21
C ALA A 175 3.62 -7.99 -13.48
N ILE A 176 3.95 -9.29 -13.53
CA ILE A 176 2.98 -10.36 -13.78
C ILE A 176 1.92 -10.39 -12.68
N ILE A 177 2.35 -10.38 -11.41
CA ILE A 177 1.42 -10.43 -10.28
C ILE A 177 0.54 -9.17 -10.22
N GLY A 178 1.12 -8.00 -10.44
CA GLY A 178 0.41 -6.73 -10.46
C GLY A 178 -0.64 -6.66 -11.56
N PHE A 179 -0.30 -7.17 -12.75
CA PHE A 179 -1.24 -7.30 -13.87
C PHE A 179 -2.35 -8.31 -13.55
N ALA A 180 -2.01 -9.51 -13.06
CA ALA A 180 -2.99 -10.54 -12.71
C ALA A 180 -4.01 -10.03 -11.68
N ILE A 181 -3.57 -9.39 -10.59
CA ILE A 181 -4.46 -8.78 -9.59
C ILE A 181 -5.41 -7.75 -10.22
N THR A 182 -4.88 -6.94 -11.13
CA THR A 182 -5.65 -5.86 -11.78
C THR A 182 -6.71 -6.45 -12.69
N VAL A 183 -6.38 -7.41 -13.56
CA VAL A 183 -7.35 -8.09 -14.44
C VAL A 183 -8.39 -8.86 -13.64
N SER A 184 -7.99 -9.66 -12.63
CA SER A 184 -8.93 -10.38 -11.78
C SER A 184 -9.92 -9.45 -11.08
N LEU A 185 -9.46 -8.28 -10.62
CA LEU A 185 -10.32 -7.28 -10.01
C LEU A 185 -11.27 -6.64 -11.04
N SER A 186 -10.75 -6.28 -12.22
CA SER A 186 -11.56 -5.71 -13.30
C SER A 186 -12.64 -6.69 -13.75
N GLU A 187 -12.33 -7.98 -13.93
CA GLU A 187 -13.30 -9.03 -14.26
C GLU A 187 -14.35 -9.24 -13.18
N MET A 188 -13.97 -9.16 -11.89
CA MET A 188 -14.91 -9.25 -10.78
C MET A 188 -16.00 -8.16 -10.87
N PHE A 189 -15.60 -6.92 -11.16
CA PHE A 189 -16.56 -5.81 -11.32
C PHE A 189 -17.30 -5.86 -12.66
N ALA A 190 -16.67 -6.35 -13.74
CA ALA A 190 -17.34 -6.59 -15.01
C ALA A 190 -18.50 -7.58 -14.86
N LYS A 191 -18.26 -8.72 -14.20
CA LYS A 191 -19.29 -9.70 -13.88
C LYS A 191 -20.40 -9.11 -12.99
N LYS A 192 -20.04 -8.27 -12.03
CA LYS A 192 -20.99 -7.63 -11.12
C LYS A 192 -21.92 -6.63 -11.80
N HIS A 193 -21.41 -5.86 -12.77
CA HIS A 193 -22.14 -4.76 -13.42
C HIS A 193 -22.55 -5.04 -14.87
N GLY A 194 -22.23 -6.21 -15.41
CA GLY A 194 -22.65 -6.64 -16.74
C GLY A 194 -21.91 -5.97 -17.89
N TYR A 195 -20.65 -5.57 -17.71
CA TYR A 195 -19.78 -5.06 -18.77
C TYR A 195 -18.62 -6.03 -19.06
N THR A 196 -17.93 -5.83 -20.19
CA THR A 196 -16.78 -6.64 -20.60
C THR A 196 -15.46 -5.92 -20.33
N VAL A 197 -14.41 -6.66 -19.98
CA VAL A 197 -13.06 -6.14 -19.77
C VAL A 197 -12.13 -6.69 -20.85
N ASP A 198 -11.32 -5.82 -21.44
CA ASP A 198 -10.23 -6.22 -22.32
C ASP A 198 -8.92 -6.26 -21.53
N ALA A 199 -8.40 -7.47 -21.31
CA ALA A 199 -7.17 -7.69 -20.56
C ALA A 199 -5.94 -7.04 -21.23
N ASN A 200 -5.90 -6.93 -22.56
CA ASN A 200 -4.78 -6.28 -23.25
C ASN A 200 -4.81 -4.77 -23.02
N GLN A 201 -6.00 -4.16 -23.04
CA GLN A 201 -6.15 -2.75 -22.73
C GLN A 201 -5.75 -2.43 -21.28
N GLU A 202 -6.14 -3.29 -20.33
CA GLU A 202 -5.71 -3.16 -18.93
C GLU A 202 -4.19 -3.29 -18.76
N MET A 203 -3.54 -4.16 -19.56
CA MET A 203 -2.09 -4.31 -19.58
C MET A 203 -1.38 -3.04 -20.06
N TYR A 204 -1.87 -2.41 -21.12
CA TYR A 204 -1.34 -1.12 -21.57
C TYR A 204 -1.55 -0.02 -20.53
N ALA A 205 -2.76 0.05 -19.95
CA ALA A 205 -3.09 1.05 -18.94
C ALA A 205 -2.17 0.95 -17.72
N ILE A 206 -1.99 -0.25 -17.14
CA ILE A 206 -1.10 -0.44 -15.98
C ILE A 206 0.37 -0.18 -16.34
N GLY A 207 0.79 -0.49 -17.58
CA GLY A 207 2.12 -0.14 -18.08
C GLY A 207 2.35 1.37 -18.07
N PHE A 208 1.48 2.14 -18.72
CA PHE A 208 1.60 3.61 -18.75
C PHE A 208 1.48 4.24 -17.36
N CYS A 209 0.58 3.73 -16.51
CA CYS A 209 0.43 4.18 -15.13
C CYS A 209 1.67 3.94 -14.27
N ASN A 210 2.61 3.10 -14.68
CA ASN A 210 3.86 2.86 -13.96
C ASN A 210 5.08 3.50 -14.63
N ILE A 211 5.04 3.81 -15.94
CA ILE A 211 6.13 4.51 -16.64
C ILE A 211 6.18 5.97 -16.21
N LEU A 212 5.06 6.70 -16.30
CA LEU A 212 5.06 8.14 -16.03
C LEU A 212 5.49 8.45 -14.58
N PRO A 213 4.98 7.75 -13.54
CA PRO A 213 5.40 8.02 -12.16
C PRO A 213 6.83 7.55 -11.83
N SER A 214 7.43 6.68 -12.64
CA SER A 214 8.82 6.23 -12.42
C SER A 214 9.83 7.37 -12.41
N PHE A 215 9.58 8.44 -13.18
CA PHE A 215 10.39 9.65 -13.22
C PHE A 215 10.20 10.53 -11.98
N PHE A 216 9.12 10.34 -11.22
CA PHE A 216 8.80 11.13 -10.02
C PHE A 216 9.10 10.37 -8.72
N ARG A 217 10.00 9.38 -8.78
CA ARG A 217 10.39 8.53 -7.64
C ARG A 217 9.22 7.74 -7.01
N CYS A 218 8.19 7.43 -7.81
CA CYS A 218 7.09 6.60 -7.35
C CYS A 218 7.43 5.11 -7.41
N PHE A 219 6.84 4.34 -6.49
CA PHE A 219 6.86 2.89 -6.51
C PHE A 219 5.79 2.36 -7.48
N THR A 220 5.93 1.09 -7.87
CA THR A 220 4.96 0.43 -8.76
C THR A 220 3.56 0.35 -8.14
N THR A 221 2.55 0.62 -8.95
CA THR A 221 1.14 0.69 -8.57
C THR A 221 0.35 -0.44 -9.24
N SER A 222 -0.64 -0.94 -8.53
CA SER A 222 -1.61 -1.94 -9.01
C SER A 222 -3.01 -1.60 -8.49
N ALA A 223 -4.01 -2.35 -8.94
CA ALA A 223 -5.38 -2.14 -8.50
C ALA A 223 -5.55 -2.41 -6.99
N ALA A 224 -6.35 -1.58 -6.32
CA ALA A 224 -6.56 -1.63 -4.87
C ALA A 224 -8.01 -2.02 -4.54
N LEU A 225 -8.23 -3.31 -4.21
CA LEU A 225 -9.55 -3.89 -3.92
C LEU A 225 -10.37 -3.05 -2.93
N THR A 226 -9.83 -2.74 -1.75
CA THR A 226 -10.55 -2.00 -0.71
C THR A 226 -11.03 -0.63 -1.17
N LYS A 227 -10.18 0.13 -1.90
CA LYS A 227 -10.51 1.47 -2.37
C LYS A 227 -11.56 1.43 -3.48
N THR A 228 -11.43 0.48 -4.40
CA THR A 228 -12.40 0.28 -5.49
C THR A 228 -13.76 -0.18 -4.94
N LEU A 229 -13.77 -1.06 -3.95
CA LEU A 229 -15.01 -1.51 -3.30
C LEU A 229 -15.75 -0.37 -2.59
N VAL A 230 -15.03 0.54 -1.93
CA VAL A 230 -15.63 1.73 -1.31
C VAL A 230 -16.28 2.61 -2.38
N LYS A 231 -15.57 2.90 -3.48
CA LYS A 231 -16.11 3.68 -4.61
C LYS A 231 -17.37 3.04 -5.19
N ASP A 232 -17.31 1.74 -5.44
CA ASP A 232 -18.43 0.96 -5.95
C ASP A 232 -19.65 0.98 -5.00
N SER A 233 -19.42 0.76 -3.70
CA SER A 233 -20.50 0.79 -2.70
C SER A 233 -21.10 2.17 -2.47
N THR A 234 -20.40 3.23 -2.86
CA THR A 234 -20.88 4.62 -2.78
C THR A 234 -21.61 5.04 -4.08
N GLY A 235 -21.77 4.14 -5.05
CA GLY A 235 -22.44 4.42 -6.32
C GLY A 235 -21.60 5.22 -7.32
N CYS A 236 -20.27 5.16 -7.23
CA CYS A 236 -19.41 5.78 -8.23
C CYS A 236 -19.42 4.98 -9.55
N HIS A 237 -19.92 5.61 -10.62
CA HIS A 237 -19.97 5.00 -11.96
C HIS A 237 -18.93 5.55 -12.95
N THR A 238 -18.16 6.58 -12.57
CA THR A 238 -17.21 7.26 -13.48
C THR A 238 -15.81 7.38 -12.88
N GLN A 239 -14.80 7.47 -13.76
CA GLN A 239 -13.40 7.68 -13.36
C GLN A 239 -13.12 9.09 -12.81
N LEU A 240 -14.08 10.02 -12.89
CA LEU A 240 -13.98 11.35 -12.30
C LEU A 240 -13.71 11.28 -10.78
N SER A 241 -14.25 10.26 -10.11
CA SER A 241 -13.97 9.98 -8.69
C SER A 241 -12.47 9.80 -8.42
N SER A 242 -11.74 9.18 -9.34
CA SER A 242 -10.29 8.98 -9.25
C SER A 242 -9.53 10.31 -9.42
N LEU A 243 -9.98 11.19 -10.31
CA LEU A 243 -9.39 12.53 -10.45
C LEU A 243 -9.58 13.37 -9.19
N VAL A 244 -10.79 13.38 -8.62
CA VAL A 244 -11.07 14.07 -7.35
C VAL A 244 -10.20 13.51 -6.23
N THR A 245 -10.06 12.18 -6.15
CA THR A 245 -9.17 11.54 -5.17
C THR A 245 -7.72 12.00 -5.34
N ALA A 246 -7.21 12.10 -6.58
CA ALA A 246 -5.86 12.56 -6.85
C ALA A 246 -5.66 14.04 -6.45
N LEU A 247 -6.64 14.91 -6.71
CA LEU A 247 -6.58 16.32 -6.30
C LEU A 247 -6.58 16.48 -4.77
N VAL A 248 -7.42 15.70 -4.07
CA VAL A 248 -7.44 15.71 -2.60
C VAL A 248 -6.11 15.21 -2.03
N LEU A 249 -5.55 14.12 -2.57
CA LEU A 249 -4.23 13.63 -2.14
C LEU A 249 -3.11 14.64 -2.40
N LEU A 250 -3.17 15.35 -3.53
CA LEU A 250 -2.23 16.43 -3.84
C LEU A 250 -2.32 17.56 -2.81
N LEU A 251 -3.54 17.98 -2.45
CA LEU A 251 -3.76 18.99 -1.41
C LEU A 251 -3.21 18.52 -0.05
N VAL A 252 -3.48 17.26 0.32
CA VAL A 252 -2.97 16.68 1.57
C VAL A 252 -1.44 16.72 1.58
N LEU A 253 -0.78 16.35 0.48
CA LEU A 253 0.68 16.35 0.38
C LEU A 253 1.28 17.77 0.48
N LEU A 254 0.65 18.76 -0.15
CA LEU A 254 1.20 20.13 -0.20
C LEU A 254 0.90 20.94 1.06
N VAL A 255 -0.25 20.74 1.70
CA VAL A 255 -0.73 21.62 2.79
C VAL A 255 -0.78 20.88 4.13
N ILE A 256 -1.28 19.65 4.15
CA ILE A 256 -1.59 18.92 5.39
C ILE A 256 -0.40 18.09 5.87
N ALA A 257 0.53 17.71 4.98
CA ALA A 257 1.67 16.86 5.31
C ALA A 257 2.48 17.30 6.54
N PRO A 258 2.78 18.60 6.77
CA PRO A 258 3.48 19.05 7.99
C PRO A 258 2.73 18.72 9.29
N LEU A 259 1.40 18.65 9.26
CA LEU A 259 0.59 18.33 10.44
C LEU A 259 0.81 16.89 10.91
N PHE A 260 1.28 15.99 10.04
CA PHE A 260 1.57 14.60 10.40
C PHE A 260 2.95 14.41 11.05
N TYR A 261 3.73 15.47 11.31
CA TYR A 261 5.06 15.37 11.92
C TYR A 261 5.04 14.53 13.21
N SER A 262 4.09 14.83 14.10
CA SER A 262 3.95 14.17 15.40
C SER A 262 3.23 12.82 15.35
N LEU A 263 2.83 12.32 14.19
CA LEU A 263 2.13 11.04 14.07
C LEU A 263 3.08 9.88 14.45
N GLN A 264 2.62 9.01 15.35
CA GLN A 264 3.35 7.78 15.72
C GLN A 264 3.36 6.76 14.57
N LYS A 265 4.42 5.97 14.50
CA LYS A 265 4.66 4.95 13.45
C LYS A 265 3.78 3.71 13.55
#